data_AF-A0A535ZG28-F1
#
_entry.id   AF-A0A535ZG28-F1
#
_cell.length_a   1.000
_cell.length_b   1.000
_cell.length_c   1.000
_cell.angle_alpha   90.00
_cell.angle_beta   90.00
_cell.angle_gamma   90.00
#
_symmetry.space_group_name_H-M   'P 1'
#
loop_
_entity.id
_entity.type
_entity.pdbx_description
1 polymer ?
#
loop_
_entity_poly.entity_id
_entity_poly.type
_entity_poly.pdbx_seq_one_letter_code
_entity_poly.pdbx_strand_id
1 'polypeptide(L)'
;MYLLSLISPTTPEWRVVAALIVVGLGLGTTFPLYLTAVQVALPRKHMGVASSQIQFWRNLGGTVGSSILGAVLANRLPGYLNTRVAALHLPAQVHLPSGGANSILQPGALSHLPPAVANAIRLALSDTLHDIYLFAGLVLIAALISTVFLKEVPLSSAPTQAFGELVPEDDAAEERERVPA
;
A
#
# COMPACT_ATOMS: atom_id res chain seq x y z
N MET A 1 -9.67 3.30 5.89
CA MET A 1 -10.18 3.63 4.54
C MET A 1 -11.51 4.37 4.59
N TYR A 2 -12.49 3.94 5.38
CA TYR A 2 -13.74 4.70 5.58
C TYR A 2 -13.52 6.18 5.94
N LEU A 3 -12.65 6.47 6.92
CA LEU A 3 -12.29 7.85 7.30
C LEU A 3 -11.76 8.72 6.13
N LEU A 4 -11.05 8.13 5.18
CA LEU A 4 -10.53 8.86 4.00
C LEU A 4 -11.61 9.06 2.93
N SER A 5 -12.59 8.16 2.87
CA SER A 5 -13.75 8.28 1.99
C SER A 5 -14.65 9.46 2.38
N LEU A 6 -14.71 9.86 3.66
CA LEU A 6 -15.46 11.05 4.08
C LEU A 6 -14.79 12.39 3.72
N ILE A 7 -13.60 12.39 3.13
CA ILE A 7 -12.88 13.63 2.81
C ILE A 7 -13.48 14.27 1.55
N SER A 8 -14.00 15.48 1.72
CA SER A 8 -14.45 16.38 0.65
C SER A 8 -13.50 17.58 0.48
N PRO A 9 -13.58 18.36 -0.62
CA PRO A 9 -12.67 19.49 -0.88
C PRO A 9 -12.74 20.63 0.15
N THR A 10 -13.78 20.65 0.99
CA THR A 10 -13.99 21.61 2.08
C THR A 10 -13.49 21.11 3.43
N THR A 11 -12.90 19.91 3.49
CA THR A 11 -12.43 19.30 4.74
C THR A 11 -11.19 20.01 5.27
N PRO A 12 -11.12 20.37 6.56
CA PRO A 12 -9.94 21.00 7.13
C PRO A 12 -8.73 20.06 7.10
N GLU A 13 -7.55 20.60 6.77
CA GLU A 13 -6.31 19.85 6.51
C GLU A 13 -5.93 18.91 7.67
N TRP A 14 -6.16 19.33 8.92
CA TRP A 14 -5.86 18.52 10.10
C TRP A 14 -6.61 17.18 10.15
N ARG A 15 -7.84 17.11 9.60
CA ARG A 15 -8.61 15.85 9.56
C ARG A 15 -8.01 14.86 8.58
N VAL A 16 -7.49 15.37 7.45
CA VAL A 16 -6.77 14.56 6.46
C VAL A 16 -5.50 13.99 7.09
N VAL A 17 -4.72 14.83 7.77
CA VAL A 17 -3.50 14.40 8.48
C VAL A 17 -3.82 13.37 9.56
N ALA A 18 -4.84 13.59 10.39
CA ALA A 18 -5.25 12.64 11.42
C ALA A 18 -5.67 11.29 10.82
N ALA A 19 -6.43 11.29 9.72
CA ALA A 19 -6.83 10.06 9.04
C ALA A 19 -5.62 9.30 8.46
N LEU A 20 -4.64 10.03 7.90
CA LEU A 20 -3.39 9.44 7.40
C LEU A 20 -2.54 8.84 8.53
N ILE A 21 -2.49 9.49 9.71
CA ILE A 21 -1.81 8.95 10.89
C ILE A 21 -2.44 7.62 11.31
N VAL A 22 -3.78 7.54 11.41
CA VAL A 22 -4.48 6.30 11.79
C VAL A 22 -4.21 5.17 10.79
N VAL A 23 -4.24 5.47 9.49
CA VAL A 23 -3.89 4.49 8.45
C VAL A 23 -2.43 4.06 8.56
N GLY A 24 -1.52 5.00 8.79
CA GLY A 24 -0.10 4.74 8.98
C GLY A 24 0.19 3.83 10.18
N LEU A 25 -0.48 4.07 11.31
CA LEU A 25 -0.38 3.24 12.50
C LEU A 25 -0.88 1.81 12.25
N GLY A 26 -2.00 1.66 11.54
CA GLY A 26 -2.52 0.34 11.18
C GLY A 26 -1.57 -0.45 10.29
N LEU A 27 -1.04 0.19 9.23
CA LEU A 27 -0.08 -0.45 8.33
C LEU A 27 1.26 -0.76 9.02
N GLY A 28 1.75 0.17 9.85
CA GLY A 28 3.04 0.06 10.53
C GLY A 28 3.08 -1.01 11.61
N THR A 29 1.97 -1.26 12.31
CA THR A 29 1.87 -2.32 13.32
C THR A 29 1.66 -3.70 12.70
N THR A 30 0.89 -3.76 11.62
CA THR A 30 0.54 -5.02 10.95
C THR A 30 1.73 -5.64 10.21
N PHE A 31 2.58 -4.81 9.59
CA PHE A 31 3.65 -5.30 8.73
C PHE A 31 4.72 -6.14 9.45
N PRO A 32 5.30 -5.68 10.57
CA PRO A 32 6.26 -6.47 11.35
C PRO A 32 5.63 -7.74 11.93
N LEU A 33 4.36 -7.68 12.32
CA LEU A 33 3.64 -8.80 12.95
C LEU A 33 3.60 -10.04 12.04
N TYR A 34 3.29 -9.86 10.76
CA TYR A 34 3.29 -10.97 9.80
C TYR A 34 4.67 -11.57 9.59
N LEU A 35 5.71 -10.74 9.51
CA LEU A 35 7.07 -11.22 9.31
C LEU A 35 7.54 -12.02 10.53
N THR A 36 7.28 -11.53 11.74
CA THR A 36 7.62 -12.23 12.98
C THR A 36 6.86 -13.54 13.14
N ALA A 37 5.57 -13.58 12.79
CA ALA A 37 4.77 -14.81 12.84
C ALA A 37 5.37 -15.93 11.99
N VAL A 38 5.85 -15.60 10.79
CA VAL A 38 6.51 -16.56 9.89
C VAL A 38 7.89 -16.95 10.41
N GLN A 39 8.65 -16.01 10.96
CA GLN A 39 9.97 -16.29 11.54
C GLN A 39 9.90 -17.30 12.70
N VAL A 40 8.86 -17.23 13.54
CA VAL A 40 8.67 -18.18 14.65
C VAL A 40 8.18 -19.55 14.17
N ALA A 41 7.50 -19.60 13.02
CA ALA A 41 6.93 -20.83 12.47
C ALA A 41 7.93 -21.71 11.68
N LEU A 42 9.09 -21.17 11.29
CA LEU A 42 10.02 -21.84 10.37
C LEU A 42 11.42 -22.07 10.97
N PRO A 43 12.07 -23.20 10.65
CA PRO A 43 13.48 -23.40 10.98
C PRO A 43 14.38 -22.35 10.30
N ARG A 44 15.49 -21.97 10.97
CA ARG A 44 16.42 -20.92 10.50
C ARG A 44 16.87 -21.08 9.05
N LYS A 45 17.07 -22.33 8.60
CA LYS A 45 17.49 -22.68 7.23
C LYS A 45 16.51 -22.23 6.13
N HIS A 46 15.24 -21.99 6.46
CA HIS A 46 14.20 -21.59 5.50
C HIS A 46 13.76 -20.12 5.61
N MET A 47 14.32 -19.35 6.56
CA MET A 47 13.93 -17.95 6.78
C MET A 47 14.17 -17.07 5.54
N GLY A 48 15.27 -17.29 4.81
CA GLY A 48 15.59 -16.53 3.60
C GLY A 48 14.57 -16.75 2.48
N VAL A 49 14.13 -18.00 2.28
CA VAL A 49 13.11 -18.37 1.27
C VAL A 49 11.74 -17.82 1.67
N ALA A 50 11.36 -17.93 2.94
CA ALA A 50 10.08 -17.42 3.42
C ALA A 50 10.01 -15.89 3.31
N SER A 51 11.08 -15.18 3.70
CA SER A 51 11.15 -13.72 3.60
C SER A 51 11.08 -13.23 2.15
N SER A 52 11.79 -13.89 1.22
CA SER A 52 11.77 -13.50 -0.19
C SER A 52 10.40 -13.74 -0.83
N GLN A 53 9.71 -14.81 -0.44
CA GLN A 53 8.37 -15.12 -0.94
C GLN A 53 7.32 -14.12 -0.43
N ILE A 54 7.38 -13.71 0.84
CA ILE A 54 6.56 -12.61 1.39
C ILE A 54 6.83 -11.32 0.62
N GLN A 55 8.11 -11.01 0.39
CA GLN A 55 8.50 -9.81 -0.33
C GLN A 55 8.03 -9.80 -1.79
N PHE A 56 8.08 -10.96 -2.45
CA PHE A 56 7.57 -11.15 -3.80
C PHE A 56 6.06 -10.91 -3.87
N TRP A 57 5.27 -11.57 -3.01
CA TRP A 57 3.82 -11.38 -2.95
C TRP A 57 3.43 -9.94 -2.62
N ARG A 58 4.21 -9.26 -1.76
CA ARG A 58 4.05 -7.84 -1.46
C ARG A 58 4.26 -6.95 -2.67
N ASN A 59 5.35 -7.15 -3.40
CA ASN A 59 5.66 -6.36 -4.59
C ASN A 59 4.60 -6.59 -5.69
N LEU A 60 4.19 -7.85 -5.88
CA LEU A 60 3.15 -8.23 -6.81
C LEU A 60 1.81 -7.61 -6.43
N GLY A 61 1.40 -7.72 -5.16
CA GLY A 61 0.17 -7.10 -4.65
C GLY A 61 0.19 -5.57 -4.75
N GLY A 62 1.32 -4.92 -4.47
CA GLY A 62 1.48 -3.48 -4.63
C GLY A 62 1.36 -3.01 -6.09
N THR A 63 1.89 -3.80 -7.02
CA THR A 63 1.83 -3.50 -8.46
C THR A 63 0.43 -3.71 -9.02
N VAL A 64 -0.17 -4.86 -8.73
CA VAL A 64 -1.54 -5.19 -9.17
C VAL A 64 -2.55 -4.24 -8.54
N GLY A 65 -2.42 -3.98 -7.23
CA GLY A 65 -3.28 -3.06 -6.50
C GLY A 65 -3.22 -1.64 -7.06
N SER A 66 -2.01 -1.09 -7.25
CA SER A 66 -1.86 0.26 -7.81
C SER A 66 -2.39 0.36 -9.24
N SER A 67 -2.21 -0.68 -10.05
CA SER A 67 -2.75 -0.74 -11.42
C SER A 67 -4.28 -0.72 -11.45
N ILE A 68 -4.94 -1.51 -10.59
CA ILE A 68 -6.40 -1.54 -10.49
C ILE A 68 -6.94 -0.18 -10.04
N LEU A 69 -6.37 0.40 -8.98
CA LEU A 69 -6.81 1.72 -8.49
C LEU A 69 -6.57 2.83 -9.53
N GLY A 70 -5.44 2.77 -10.25
CA GLY A 70 -5.15 3.67 -11.37
C GLY A 70 -6.15 3.53 -12.52
N ALA A 71 -6.54 2.30 -12.86
CA ALA A 71 -7.58 2.04 -13.85
C ALA A 71 -8.95 2.57 -13.41
N VAL A 72 -9.30 2.43 -12.12
CA VAL A 72 -10.54 3.02 -11.58
C VAL A 72 -10.50 4.54 -11.71
N LEU A 73 -9.40 5.19 -11.32
CA LEU A 73 -9.21 6.64 -11.48
C LEU A 73 -9.37 7.07 -12.95
N ALA A 74 -8.70 6.38 -13.87
CA ALA A 74 -8.72 6.70 -15.29
C ALA A 74 -10.12 6.57 -15.92
N ASN A 75 -10.93 5.62 -15.44
CA ASN A 75 -12.29 5.40 -15.96
C ASN A 75 -13.34 6.31 -15.29
N ARG A 76 -13.20 6.64 -14.01
CA ARG A 76 -14.20 7.40 -13.25
C ARG A 76 -14.03 8.91 -13.37
N LEU A 77 -12.79 9.39 -13.35
CA LEU A 77 -12.49 10.83 -13.34
C LEU A 77 -13.08 11.58 -14.54
N PRO A 78 -12.96 11.10 -15.80
CA PRO A 78 -13.56 11.81 -16.94
C PRO A 78 -15.08 11.94 -16.85
N GLY A 79 -15.76 10.91 -16.32
CA GLY A 79 -17.22 10.92 -16.14
C GLY A 79 -17.68 11.99 -15.15
N TYR A 80 -17.04 12.06 -13.98
CA TYR A 80 -17.33 13.10 -12.99
C TYR A 80 -16.97 14.50 -13.51
N LEU A 81 -15.85 14.64 -14.22
CA LEU A 81 -15.45 15.93 -14.82
C LEU A 81 -16.47 16.43 -15.83
N ASN A 82 -16.89 15.59 -16.77
CA ASN A 82 -17.89 15.96 -17.78
C ASN A 82 -19.20 16.39 -17.13
N THR A 83 -19.63 15.68 -16.08
CA THR A 83 -20.86 16.02 -15.34
C THR A 83 -20.75 17.37 -14.64
N ARG A 84 -19.61 17.66 -13.99
CA ARG A 84 -19.39 18.93 -13.28
C ARG A 84 -19.25 20.10 -14.27
N VAL A 85 -18.57 19.89 -15.40
CA VAL A 85 -18.35 20.92 -16.43
C VAL A 85 -19.64 21.24 -17.18
N ALA A 86 -20.46 20.24 -17.50
CA ALA A 86 -21.77 20.45 -18.10
C ALA A 86 -22.67 21.32 -17.22
N ALA A 87 -22.59 21.18 -15.90
CA ALA A 87 -23.34 22.00 -14.95
C ALA A 87 -22.92 23.49 -14.96
N LEU A 88 -21.69 23.81 -15.38
CA LEU A 88 -21.19 25.19 -15.43
C LEU A 88 -21.58 25.96 -16.70
N HIS A 89 -22.22 25.33 -17.71
CA HIS A 89 -22.59 25.98 -18.98
C HIS A 89 -21.45 26.82 -19.59
N LEU A 90 -20.23 26.26 -19.59
CA LEU A 90 -19.04 26.97 -20.06
C LEU A 90 -19.12 27.26 -21.57
N PRO A 91 -18.65 28.42 -22.03
CA PRO A 91 -18.61 28.73 -23.46
C PRO A 91 -17.65 27.78 -24.19
N ALA A 92 -17.99 27.44 -25.44
CA ALA A 92 -17.34 26.40 -26.25
C ALA A 92 -15.82 26.55 -26.49
N GLN A 93 -15.20 27.64 -26.01
CA GLN A 93 -13.76 27.88 -26.12
C GLN A 93 -12.94 27.23 -24.98
N VAL A 94 -13.57 26.77 -23.90
CA VAL A 94 -12.87 26.10 -22.80
C VAL A 94 -12.55 24.65 -23.21
N HIS A 95 -11.33 24.44 -23.70
CA HIS A 95 -10.82 23.10 -23.98
C HIS A 95 -10.45 22.43 -22.66
N LEU A 96 -11.18 21.39 -22.29
CA LEU A 96 -10.80 20.55 -21.15
C LEU A 96 -9.54 19.74 -21.47
N PRO A 97 -8.71 19.42 -20.45
CA PRO A 97 -7.60 18.52 -20.63
C PRO A 97 -8.13 17.16 -21.12
N SER A 98 -7.82 16.80 -22.37
CA SER A 98 -8.26 15.57 -23.02
C SER A 98 -7.25 14.41 -22.88
N GLY A 99 -6.15 14.61 -22.14
CA GLY A 99 -5.03 13.66 -22.03
C GLY A 99 -5.15 12.58 -20.95
N GLY A 100 -6.38 12.19 -20.55
CA GLY A 100 -6.61 11.23 -19.48
C GLY A 100 -6.22 11.74 -18.08
N ALA A 101 -6.43 10.91 -17.05
CA ALA A 101 -6.30 11.32 -15.64
C ALA A 101 -4.94 11.94 -15.26
N ASN A 102 -3.84 11.46 -15.87
CA ASN A 102 -2.50 11.98 -15.60
C ASN A 102 -2.28 13.41 -16.10
N SER A 103 -2.91 13.79 -17.22
CA SER A 103 -2.80 15.15 -17.76
C SER A 103 -3.56 16.18 -16.92
N ILE A 104 -4.66 15.76 -16.29
CA ILE A 104 -5.50 16.61 -15.43
C ILE A 104 -4.81 16.88 -14.08
N LEU A 105 -3.96 15.97 -13.64
CA LEU A 105 -3.24 16.03 -12.36
C LEU A 105 -1.91 16.81 -12.44
N GLN A 106 -1.51 17.28 -13.62
CA GLN A 106 -0.26 18.01 -13.78
C GLN A 106 -0.38 19.47 -13.30
N PRO A 107 0.49 19.93 -12.37
CA PRO A 107 0.40 21.28 -11.79
C PRO A 107 0.41 22.40 -12.83
N GLY A 108 1.20 22.24 -13.92
CA GLY A 108 1.29 23.22 -15.00
C GLY A 108 0.08 23.26 -15.94
N ALA A 109 -0.74 22.20 -15.98
CA ALA A 109 -1.98 22.19 -16.76
C ALA A 109 -3.11 22.93 -16.04
N LEU A 110 -3.02 23.06 -14.71
CA LEU A 110 -4.04 23.67 -13.86
C LEU A 110 -3.86 25.19 -13.68
N SER A 111 -2.63 25.71 -13.81
CA SER A 111 -2.30 27.13 -13.58
C SER A 111 -2.87 28.08 -14.62
N HIS A 112 -3.22 27.59 -15.81
CA HIS A 112 -3.78 28.39 -16.91
C HIS A 112 -5.32 28.29 -17.02
N LEU A 113 -5.98 27.53 -16.13
CA LEU A 113 -7.41 27.29 -16.21
C LEU A 113 -8.21 28.35 -15.43
N PRO A 114 -9.42 28.70 -15.91
CA PRO A 114 -10.35 29.52 -15.13
C PRO A 114 -10.63 28.89 -13.75
N PRO A 115 -10.78 29.69 -12.67
CA PRO A 115 -10.96 29.18 -11.31
C PRO A 115 -12.18 28.28 -11.16
N ALA A 116 -13.21 28.50 -11.98
CA ALA A 116 -14.41 27.68 -12.04
C ALA A 116 -14.13 26.24 -12.52
N VAL A 117 -13.24 26.06 -13.51
CA VAL A 117 -12.80 24.76 -14.01
C VAL A 117 -11.89 24.06 -13.00
N ALA A 118 -10.98 24.81 -12.35
CA ALA A 118 -10.13 24.28 -11.29
C ALA A 118 -10.96 23.71 -10.12
N ASN A 119 -12.04 24.39 -9.73
CA ASN A 119 -12.95 23.89 -8.70
C ASN A 119 -13.72 22.63 -9.16
N ALA A 120 -14.20 22.60 -10.40
CA ALA A 120 -14.83 21.40 -10.98
C ALA A 120 -13.89 20.20 -10.99
N ILE A 121 -12.60 20.40 -11.30
CA ILE A 121 -11.57 19.36 -11.25
C ILE A 121 -11.36 18.86 -9.82
N ARG A 122 -11.24 19.77 -8.84
CA ARG A 122 -11.10 19.39 -7.41
C ARG A 122 -12.29 18.56 -6.92
N LEU A 123 -13.51 18.94 -7.29
CA LEU A 123 -14.73 18.20 -6.93
C LEU A 123 -14.77 16.82 -7.59
N ALA A 124 -14.51 16.73 -8.90
CA ALA A 124 -14.48 15.45 -9.61
C ALA A 124 -13.38 14.50 -9.10
N LEU A 125 -12.21 15.05 -8.74
CA LEU A 125 -11.14 14.28 -8.09
C LEU A 125 -11.58 13.76 -6.73
N SER A 126 -12.24 14.58 -5.93
CA SER A 126 -12.77 14.15 -4.63
C SER A 126 -13.80 13.03 -4.76
N ASP A 127 -14.74 13.16 -5.71
CA ASP A 127 -15.74 12.13 -5.99
C ASP A 127 -15.07 10.81 -6.44
N THR A 128 -14.03 10.91 -7.28
CA THR A 128 -13.30 9.74 -7.74
C THR A 128 -12.46 9.09 -6.64
N LEU A 129 -11.82 9.89 -5.78
CA LEU A 129 -11.06 9.39 -4.63
C LEU A 129 -11.96 8.71 -3.61
N HIS A 130 -13.18 9.22 -3.41
CA HIS A 130 -14.19 8.56 -2.59
C HIS A 130 -14.45 7.12 -3.06
N ASP A 131 -14.69 6.92 -4.36
CA ASP A 131 -14.91 5.59 -4.96
C ASP A 131 -13.68 4.68 -4.77
N ILE A 132 -12.48 5.21 -4.98
CA ILE A 132 -11.21 4.50 -4.79
C ILE A 132 -11.04 4.05 -3.34
N TYR A 133 -11.31 4.92 -2.37
CA TYR A 133 -11.18 4.59 -0.95
C TYR A 133 -12.24 3.58 -0.48
N LEU A 134 -13.46 3.63 -1.03
CA LEU A 134 -14.47 2.59 -0.76
C LEU A 134 -14.05 1.23 -1.32
N PHE A 135 -13.57 1.20 -2.56
CA PHE A 135 -13.06 -0.03 -3.16
C PHE A 135 -11.87 -0.60 -2.38
N ALA A 136 -10.89 0.25 -2.02
CA ALA A 136 -9.77 -0.15 -1.18
C ALA A 136 -10.22 -0.62 0.22
N GLY A 137 -11.27 -0.01 0.77
CA GLY A 137 -11.90 -0.45 2.02
C GLY A 137 -12.49 -1.86 1.91
N LEU A 138 -13.18 -2.17 0.82
CA LEU A 138 -13.74 -3.51 0.57
C LEU A 138 -12.64 -4.56 0.43
N VAL A 139 -11.56 -4.23 -0.29
CA VAL A 139 -10.37 -5.10 -0.41
C VAL A 139 -9.73 -5.34 0.96
N LEU A 140 -9.64 -4.31 1.83
CA LEU A 140 -9.14 -4.47 3.19
C LEU A 140 -10.05 -5.35 4.06
N ILE A 141 -11.37 -5.26 3.90
CA ILE A 141 -12.30 -6.15 4.61
C ILE A 141 -12.08 -7.59 4.16
N ALA A 142 -11.94 -7.84 2.86
CA ALA A 142 -11.63 -9.18 2.35
C ALA A 142 -10.28 -9.70 2.88
N ALA A 143 -9.27 -8.83 2.96
CA ALA A 143 -7.98 -9.17 3.56
C ALA A 143 -8.11 -9.49 5.05
N LEU A 144 -8.86 -8.68 5.82
CA LEU A 144 -9.13 -8.92 7.24
C LEU A 144 -9.85 -10.24 7.46
N ILE A 145 -10.86 -10.56 6.64
CA ILE A 145 -11.56 -11.85 6.69
C ILE A 145 -10.57 -12.98 6.43
N SER A 146 -9.74 -12.85 5.39
CA SER A 146 -8.71 -13.86 5.06
C SER A 146 -7.72 -14.06 6.21
N THR A 147 -7.34 -12.99 6.93
CA THR A 147 -6.48 -13.07 8.12
C THR A 147 -7.12 -13.86 9.25
N VAL A 148 -8.44 -13.75 9.46
CA VAL A 148 -9.14 -14.50 10.52
C VAL A 148 -9.10 -16.02 10.26
N PHE A 149 -9.00 -16.45 9.00
CA PHE A 149 -8.84 -17.86 8.64
C PHE A 149 -7.40 -18.37 8.74
N LEU A 150 -6.44 -17.49 9.03
CA LEU A 150 -5.04 -17.88 9.15
C LEU A 150 -4.83 -18.67 10.44
N LYS A 151 -4.37 -19.91 10.32
CA LYS A 151 -4.13 -20.79 11.47
C LYS A 151 -3.02 -20.21 12.34
N GLU A 152 -3.34 -19.96 13.62
CA GLU A 152 -2.36 -19.52 14.61
C GLU A 152 -1.24 -20.55 14.71
N VAL A 153 0.01 -20.10 14.50
CA VAL A 153 1.17 -20.90 14.84
C VAL A 153 1.50 -20.56 16.30
N PRO A 154 1.43 -21.52 17.23
CA PRO A 154 1.76 -21.24 18.62
C PRO A 154 3.19 -20.70 18.67
N LEU A 155 3.38 -19.62 19.44
CA LEU A 155 4.69 -19.17 19.88
C LEU A 155 5.30 -20.34 20.65
N SER A 156 6.05 -21.20 19.96
CA SER A 156 6.81 -22.26 20.59
C SER A 156 7.73 -21.54 21.58
N SER A 157 7.45 -21.73 22.87
CA SER A 157 8.38 -21.44 23.95
C SER A 157 9.72 -21.98 23.51
N ALA A 158 10.65 -21.07 23.20
CA ALA A 158 11.95 -21.41 22.67
C ALA A 158 12.53 -22.60 23.46
N PRO A 159 12.78 -23.76 22.85
CA PRO A 159 13.84 -24.59 23.36
C PRO A 159 15.10 -23.75 23.14
N THR A 160 15.73 -23.38 24.25
CA THR A 160 17.14 -22.96 24.33
C THR A 160 18.03 -24.08 23.76
N GLN A 161 17.92 -24.40 22.48
CA GLN A 161 18.72 -25.45 21.85
C GLN A 161 19.42 -24.93 20.60
N ALA A 162 20.74 -25.06 20.68
CA ALA A 162 21.74 -24.93 19.63
C ALA A 162 22.06 -23.51 19.13
N PHE A 163 22.49 -22.65 20.05
CA PHE A 163 23.50 -21.62 19.73
C PHE A 163 24.95 -22.11 20.03
N GLY A 164 25.15 -23.42 20.20
CA GLY A 164 26.43 -24.01 20.64
C GLY A 164 27.01 -25.12 19.77
N GLU A 165 26.39 -25.51 18.65
CA GLU A 165 26.78 -26.75 17.94
C GLU A 165 26.91 -26.57 16.43
N LEU A 166 27.59 -25.48 16.02
CA LEU A 166 28.03 -25.27 14.63
C LEU A 166 29.48 -24.79 14.54
N VAL A 167 30.31 -25.09 15.55
CA VAL A 167 31.75 -25.22 15.32
C VAL A 167 32.03 -26.72 15.29
N PRO A 168 32.29 -27.31 14.12
CA PRO A 168 32.88 -28.65 14.08
C PRO A 168 34.19 -28.58 14.86
N GLU A 169 34.23 -29.22 16.04
CA GLU A 169 35.44 -29.29 16.88
C GLU A 169 36.52 -30.19 16.24
N ASP A 170 36.21 -30.82 15.10
CA ASP A 170 37.08 -31.77 14.40
C ASP A 170 38.15 -31.09 13.54
N ASP A 171 37.88 -29.90 12.98
CA ASP A 171 38.83 -29.20 12.10
C ASP A 171 39.98 -28.54 12.88
N ALA A 172 39.79 -28.23 14.17
CA ALA A 172 40.81 -27.59 15.00
C ALA A 172 41.84 -28.57 15.59
N ALA A 173 41.50 -29.87 15.62
CA ALA A 173 42.41 -30.91 16.11
C ALA A 173 43.41 -31.36 15.02
N GLU A 174 42.96 -31.49 13.77
CA GLU A 174 43.84 -31.91 12.66
C GLU A 174 44.89 -30.83 12.29
N GLU A 175 44.59 -29.54 12.48
CA GLU A 175 45.52 -28.46 12.13
C GLU A 175 46.64 -28.27 13.18
N ARG A 176 46.45 -28.74 14.42
CA ARG A 176 47.50 -28.76 15.46
C ARG A 176 48.50 -29.91 15.30
N GLU A 177 48.15 -30.97 14.58
CA GLU A 177 49.04 -32.12 14.37
C GLU A 177 49.96 -31.94 13.14
N ARG A 178 49.65 -31.01 12.24
CA ARG A 178 50.44 -30.77 11.00
C ARG A 178 51.57 -29.74 11.12
N VAL A 179 51.84 -29.19 12.30
CA VAL A 179 52.95 -28.23 12.49
C VAL A 179 54.11 -28.92 13.22
N PRO A 180 55.11 -29.48 12.50
CA PRO A 180 56.34 -29.93 13.13
C PRO A 180 57.14 -28.73 13.66
N ALA A 181 57.70 -28.91 14.86
CA ALA A 181 58.59 -27.98 15.56
C ALA A 181 59.92 -27.75 14.82
#